data_AF-A0AA41A1F8-F1
#
_entry.id   AF-A0AA41A1F8-F1
#
_cell.length_a   1.000
_cell.length_b   1.000
_cell.length_c   1.000
_cell.angle_alpha   90.00
_cell.angle_beta   90.00
_cell.angle_gamma   90.00
#
_symmetry.space_group_name_H-M   'P 1'
#
loop_
_entity.id
_entity.type
_entity.pdbx_description
1 polymer ?
#
loop_
_entity_poly.entity_id
_entity_poly.type
_entity_poly.pdbx_seq_one_letter_code
_entity_poly.pdbx_strand_id
1 'polypeptide(L)'
;MTAAYRLKGIGWFGSCVAVVLGFYLVSLQVAAERKKLDDVNGRIAAAQRDIRALETEFDTRANLVQLEKWNGDTLALTAPVAGQFVGDEAQLASLDVTRGPAEGAIQTAALLVPSQPAPVVVQPEAVAAAAAPAAPAKPNAPAPVVRLAKVDLPKPQIVQAVSEHVVTTKKAKPAPIATVRTAAAVAKVRPEAVVMLDRQLLSDTTLGDILKGAKTEARRRR
;
A
#
# COMPACT_ATOMS: atom_id res chain seq x y z
N MET A 1 -11.74 32.64 -76.33
CA MET A 1 -11.24 31.31 -75.89
C MET A 1 -9.99 31.39 -75.00
N THR A 2 -9.80 32.45 -74.21
CA THR A 2 -8.57 32.67 -73.40
C THR A 2 -8.71 32.30 -71.90
N ALA A 3 -9.93 32.19 -71.37
CA ALA A 3 -10.17 31.87 -69.96
C ALA A 3 -9.80 30.42 -69.59
N ALA A 4 -9.97 29.46 -70.50
CA ALA A 4 -9.73 28.04 -70.24
C ALA A 4 -8.25 27.71 -69.93
N TYR A 5 -7.30 28.46 -70.51
CA TYR A 5 -5.87 28.27 -70.23
C TYR A 5 -5.45 28.77 -68.84
N ARG A 6 -6.16 29.75 -68.27
CA ARG A 6 -5.88 30.31 -66.94
C ARG A 6 -6.28 29.34 -65.82
N LEU A 7 -7.39 28.64 -66.02
CA LEU A 7 -7.86 27.57 -65.11
C LEU A 7 -6.88 26.37 -65.07
N LYS A 8 -6.22 26.07 -66.19
CA LYS A 8 -5.22 25.00 -66.30
C LYS A 8 -4.01 25.24 -65.37
N GLY A 9 -3.56 26.49 -65.24
CA GLY A 9 -2.45 26.88 -64.35
C GLY A 9 -2.82 26.78 -62.86
N ILE A 10 -4.05 27.17 -62.50
CA ILE A 10 -4.55 27.05 -61.12
C ILE A 10 -4.60 25.58 -60.66
N GLY A 11 -4.96 24.66 -61.55
CA GLY A 11 -4.98 23.24 -61.25
C GLY A 11 -3.60 22.68 -60.94
N TRP A 12 -2.58 23.10 -61.69
CA TRP A 12 -1.20 22.67 -61.44
C TRP A 12 -0.63 23.23 -60.14
N PHE A 13 -0.93 24.49 -59.84
CA PHE A 13 -0.61 25.10 -58.55
C PHE A 13 -1.30 24.37 -57.38
N GLY A 14 -2.60 24.10 -57.50
CA GLY A 14 -3.36 23.36 -56.49
C GLY A 14 -2.79 21.95 -56.23
N SER A 15 -2.33 21.27 -57.29
CA SER A 15 -1.65 19.97 -57.15
C SER A 15 -0.36 20.10 -56.33
N CYS A 16 0.49 21.09 -56.60
CA CYS A 16 1.69 21.33 -55.81
C CYS A 16 1.37 21.60 -54.34
N VAL A 17 0.38 22.46 -54.06
CA VAL A 17 -0.04 22.77 -52.69
C VAL A 17 -0.56 21.51 -51.97
N ALA A 18 -1.35 20.69 -52.64
CA ALA A 18 -1.86 19.44 -52.07
C ALA A 18 -0.73 18.48 -51.70
N VAL A 19 0.30 18.36 -52.53
CA VAL A 19 1.48 17.53 -52.23
C VAL A 19 2.23 18.07 -51.01
N VAL A 20 2.52 19.37 -50.97
CA VAL A 20 3.21 20.00 -49.83
C VAL A 20 2.42 19.81 -48.52
N LEU A 21 1.10 19.99 -48.57
CA LEU A 21 0.23 19.77 -47.43
C LEU A 21 0.22 18.29 -47.00
N GLY A 22 0.21 17.36 -47.95
CA GLY A 22 0.31 15.93 -47.68
C GLY A 22 1.59 15.57 -46.93
N PHE A 23 2.75 16.06 -47.38
CA PHE A 23 4.03 15.86 -46.68
C PHE A 23 4.01 16.46 -45.27
N TYR A 24 3.39 17.62 -45.09
CA TYR A 24 3.26 18.26 -43.78
C TYR A 24 2.41 17.40 -42.81
N LEU A 25 1.27 16.89 -43.27
CA LEU A 25 0.40 16.05 -42.44
C LEU A 25 1.11 14.76 -41.99
N VAL A 26 1.89 14.14 -42.86
CA VAL A 26 2.69 12.95 -42.52
C VAL A 26 3.74 13.29 -41.44
N SER A 27 4.43 14.43 -41.56
CA SER A 27 5.39 14.88 -40.53
C SER A 27 4.70 15.13 -39.18
N LEU A 28 3.50 15.69 -39.20
CA LEU A 28 2.71 15.97 -38.00
C LEU A 28 2.21 14.68 -37.34
N GLN A 29 1.84 13.65 -38.12
CA GLN A 29 1.48 12.33 -37.61
C GLN A 29 2.65 11.66 -36.89
N VAL A 30 3.85 11.70 -37.47
CA VAL A 30 5.05 11.16 -36.83
C VAL A 30 5.33 11.84 -35.49
N ALA A 31 5.13 13.16 -35.40
CA ALA A 31 5.27 13.89 -34.14
C ALA A 31 4.19 13.48 -33.11
N ALA A 32 2.95 13.29 -33.56
CA ALA A 32 1.86 12.82 -32.69
C ALA A 32 2.11 11.39 -32.18
N GLU A 33 2.64 10.50 -33.03
CA GLU A 33 3.02 9.13 -32.66
C GLU A 33 4.14 9.10 -31.64
N ARG A 34 5.20 9.91 -31.82
CA ARG A 34 6.29 10.04 -30.83
C ARG A 34 5.76 10.48 -29.47
N LYS A 35 4.88 11.49 -29.45
CA LYS A 35 4.25 11.95 -28.20
C LYS A 35 3.41 10.86 -27.53
N LYS A 36 2.71 10.04 -28.32
CA LYS A 36 1.94 8.89 -27.81
C LYS A 36 2.86 7.82 -27.22
N LEU A 37 4.00 7.56 -27.85
CA LEU A 37 5.01 6.63 -27.30
C LEU A 37 5.58 7.15 -25.98
N ASP A 38 5.91 8.43 -25.90
CA ASP A 38 6.42 9.03 -24.66
C ASP A 38 5.40 8.96 -23.51
N ASP A 39 4.11 9.18 -23.80
CA ASP A 39 3.04 9.03 -22.82
C ASP A 39 2.90 7.58 -22.32
N VAL A 40 2.95 6.60 -23.24
CA VAL A 40 2.91 5.16 -22.88
C VAL A 40 4.13 4.77 -22.05
N ASN A 41 5.33 5.23 -22.43
CA ASN A 41 6.56 5.00 -21.67
C ASN A 41 6.46 5.59 -20.25
N GLY A 42 5.87 6.78 -20.12
CA GLY A 42 5.58 7.39 -18.82
C GLY A 42 4.64 6.53 -17.96
N ARG A 43 3.58 5.97 -18.56
CA ARG A 43 2.65 5.06 -17.87
C ARG A 43 3.31 3.75 -17.47
N ILE A 44 4.18 3.20 -18.31
CA ILE A 44 4.96 1.99 -17.98
C ILE A 44 5.85 2.26 -16.76
N ALA A 45 6.59 3.38 -16.75
CA ALA A 45 7.44 3.76 -15.63
C ALA A 45 6.65 4.03 -14.34
N ALA A 46 5.42 4.53 -14.44
CA ALA A 46 4.52 4.66 -13.29
C ALA A 46 4.07 3.29 -12.77
N ALA A 47 3.57 2.43 -13.66
CA ALA A 47 3.12 1.09 -13.30
C ALA A 47 4.25 0.24 -12.67
N GLN A 48 5.49 0.36 -13.17
CA GLN A 48 6.64 -0.32 -12.57
C GLN A 48 6.94 0.14 -11.14
N ARG A 49 6.73 1.43 -10.83
CA ARG A 49 6.89 1.95 -9.45
C ARG A 49 5.77 1.43 -8.55
N ASP A 50 4.55 1.38 -9.05
CA ASP A 50 3.40 0.86 -8.31
C ASP A 50 3.57 -0.64 -8.01
N ILE A 51 4.03 -1.42 -8.98
CA ILE A 51 4.35 -2.85 -8.80
C ILE A 51 5.38 -3.03 -7.69
N ARG A 52 6.49 -2.27 -7.72
CA ARG A 52 7.51 -2.35 -6.67
C ARG A 52 6.98 -1.99 -5.29
N ALA A 53 6.12 -0.96 -5.21
CA ALA A 53 5.49 -0.58 -3.94
C ALA A 53 4.59 -1.72 -3.42
N LEU A 54 3.76 -2.29 -4.30
CA LEU A 54 2.90 -3.42 -3.95
C LEU A 54 3.70 -4.65 -3.52
N GLU A 55 4.77 -4.99 -4.24
CA GLU A 55 5.69 -6.08 -3.87
C GLU A 55 6.25 -5.87 -2.45
N THR A 56 6.70 -4.67 -2.11
CA THR A 56 7.18 -4.38 -0.74
C THR A 56 6.08 -4.48 0.32
N GLU A 57 4.85 -4.08 0.01
CA GLU A 57 3.71 -4.27 0.93
C GLU A 57 3.35 -5.75 1.11
N PHE A 58 3.42 -6.55 0.04
CA PHE A 58 3.17 -7.99 0.11
C PHE A 58 4.27 -8.71 0.88
N ASP A 59 5.54 -8.39 0.62
CA ASP A 59 6.67 -9.00 1.33
C ASP A 59 6.61 -8.70 2.83
N THR A 60 6.30 -7.47 3.20
CA THR A 60 6.15 -7.09 4.61
C THR A 60 4.97 -7.81 5.27
N ARG A 61 3.80 -7.91 4.60
CA ARG A 61 2.64 -8.64 5.14
C ARG A 61 2.87 -10.16 5.20
N ALA A 62 3.52 -10.74 4.20
CA ALA A 62 3.83 -12.17 4.15
C ALA A 62 4.88 -12.55 5.20
N ASN A 63 5.89 -11.69 5.43
CA ASN A 63 6.91 -11.91 6.45
C ASN A 63 6.29 -11.97 7.85
N LEU A 64 5.31 -11.11 8.17
CA LEU A 64 4.62 -11.16 9.47
C LEU A 64 3.91 -12.49 9.71
N VAL A 65 3.20 -13.03 8.71
CA VAL A 65 2.53 -14.33 8.81
C VAL A 65 3.55 -15.47 8.96
N GLN A 66 4.68 -15.39 8.25
CA GLN A 66 5.77 -16.37 8.40
C GLN A 66 6.41 -16.32 9.77
N LEU A 67 6.64 -15.11 10.32
CA LEU A 67 7.15 -14.93 11.68
C LEU A 67 6.17 -15.48 12.71
N GLU A 68 4.87 -15.22 12.58
CA GLU A 68 3.85 -15.78 13.48
C GLU A 68 3.84 -17.31 13.44
N LYS A 69 3.93 -17.90 12.24
CA LYS A 69 4.05 -19.35 12.07
C LYS A 69 5.32 -19.89 12.74
N TRP A 70 6.49 -19.31 12.49
CA TRP A 70 7.75 -19.73 13.11
C TRP A 70 7.72 -19.58 14.63
N ASN A 71 7.03 -18.54 15.09
CA ASN A 71 6.88 -18.27 16.49
C ASN A 71 6.04 -19.35 17.20
N GLY A 72 4.94 -19.78 16.57
CA GLY A 72 4.11 -20.88 17.07
C GLY A 72 4.76 -22.26 16.93
N ASP A 73 5.35 -22.57 15.78
CA ASP A 73 5.81 -23.92 15.43
C ASP A 73 7.15 -24.29 16.08
N THR A 74 8.09 -23.34 16.20
CA THR A 74 9.49 -23.64 16.55
C THR A 74 9.99 -22.85 17.75
N LEU A 75 9.68 -21.55 17.82
CA LEU A 75 10.29 -20.66 18.83
C LEU A 75 9.48 -20.59 20.13
N ALA A 76 8.20 -20.98 20.10
CA ALA A 76 7.27 -20.92 21.22
C ALA A 76 7.24 -19.56 21.95
N LEU A 77 7.48 -18.45 21.26
CA LEU A 77 7.43 -17.12 21.86
C LEU A 77 5.98 -16.64 21.82
N THR A 78 5.34 -16.54 22.98
CA THR A 78 4.04 -15.87 23.07
C THR A 78 4.23 -14.47 23.62
N ALA A 79 3.37 -13.53 23.20
CA ALA A 79 3.34 -12.22 23.83
C ALA A 79 2.93 -12.39 25.31
N PRO A 80 3.60 -11.73 26.28
CA PRO A 80 3.26 -11.87 27.68
C PRO A 80 1.81 -11.47 27.95
N VAL A 81 1.09 -12.27 28.73
CA VAL A 81 -0.30 -11.99 29.08
C VAL A 81 -0.37 -11.02 30.26
N ALA A 82 -1.49 -10.28 30.38
CA ALA A 82 -1.66 -9.24 31.42
C ALA A 82 -1.37 -9.73 32.85
N GLY A 83 -1.64 -11.01 33.16
CA GLY A 83 -1.36 -11.60 34.47
C GLY A 83 0.11 -11.92 34.75
N GLN A 84 1.00 -11.78 33.76
CA GLN A 84 2.45 -11.92 33.92
C GLN A 84 3.14 -10.59 34.25
N PHE A 85 2.40 -9.49 34.18
CA PHE A 85 2.87 -8.19 34.61
C PHE A 85 2.46 -7.90 36.03
N VAL A 86 3.34 -7.21 36.75
CA VAL A 86 3.05 -6.71 38.09
C VAL A 86 2.16 -5.48 37.96
N GLY A 87 1.02 -5.49 38.66
CA GLY A 87 0.02 -4.42 38.54
C GLY A 87 0.27 -3.22 39.46
N ASP A 88 1.06 -3.39 40.52
CA ASP A 88 1.23 -2.39 41.57
C ASP A 88 2.63 -2.43 42.22
N GLU A 89 3.06 -1.32 42.80
CA GLU A 89 4.36 -1.15 43.45
C GLU A 89 4.52 -2.05 44.68
N ALA A 90 3.43 -2.28 45.42
CA ALA A 90 3.43 -3.21 46.56
C ALA A 90 3.68 -4.67 46.12
N GLN A 91 3.12 -5.08 44.98
CA GLN A 91 3.38 -6.39 44.40
C GLN A 91 4.83 -6.51 43.90
N LEU A 92 5.38 -5.43 43.37
CA LEU A 92 6.79 -5.39 42.94
C LEU A 92 7.74 -5.51 44.13
N ALA A 93 7.44 -4.83 45.25
CA ALA A 93 8.24 -4.91 46.47
C ALA A 93 8.21 -6.31 47.12
N SER A 94 7.18 -7.11 46.85
CA SER A 94 7.07 -8.49 47.31
C SER A 94 7.79 -9.53 46.43
N LEU A 95 8.26 -9.13 45.24
CA LEU A 95 8.98 -10.01 44.32
C LEU A 95 10.44 -10.15 44.74
N ASP A 96 10.84 -11.39 45.03
CA ASP A 96 12.22 -11.76 45.31
C ASP A 96 12.93 -12.16 44.01
N VAL A 97 13.71 -11.24 43.43
CA VAL A 97 14.46 -11.42 42.16
C VAL A 97 15.68 -12.33 42.33
N THR A 98 16.11 -12.57 43.57
CA THR A 98 17.22 -13.47 43.91
C THR A 98 16.79 -14.94 44.01
N ARG A 99 15.49 -15.19 44.16
CA ARG A 99 14.91 -16.51 43.98
C ARG A 99 14.96 -16.81 42.49
N GLY A 100 15.76 -17.80 42.10
CA GLY A 100 15.85 -18.26 40.72
C GLY A 100 14.46 -18.50 40.10
N PRO A 101 14.37 -18.50 38.77
CA PRO A 101 13.09 -18.45 38.06
C PRO A 101 12.08 -19.43 38.65
N ALA A 102 10.96 -18.92 39.17
CA ALA A 102 9.88 -19.76 39.70
C ALA A 102 9.44 -20.76 38.62
N GLU A 103 9.05 -21.98 39.00
CA GLU A 103 8.46 -22.96 38.08
C GLU A 103 7.34 -22.30 37.26
N GLY A 104 7.59 -22.07 35.96
CA GLY A 104 6.77 -21.20 35.10
C GLY A 104 7.51 -20.02 34.47
N ALA A 105 8.83 -19.94 34.66
CA ALA A 105 9.66 -18.89 34.11
C ALA A 105 9.61 -18.82 32.58
N ILE A 106 9.07 -17.70 32.11
CA ILE A 106 9.18 -17.27 30.73
C ILE A 106 10.65 -17.00 30.47
N GLN A 107 11.28 -17.86 29.69
CA GLN A 107 12.59 -17.59 29.14
C GLN A 107 12.41 -16.49 28.09
N THR A 108 12.75 -15.26 28.45
CA THR A 108 12.99 -14.21 27.46
C THR A 108 14.14 -14.70 26.58
N ALA A 109 13.83 -15.07 25.34
CA ALA A 109 14.84 -15.46 24.37
C ALA A 109 15.90 -14.37 24.31
N ALA A 110 17.07 -14.66 24.85
CA ALA A 110 18.25 -13.84 24.69
C ALA A 110 18.46 -13.67 23.18
N LEU A 111 18.68 -12.43 22.76
CA LEU A 111 19.04 -12.05 21.40
C LEU A 111 20.15 -12.98 20.86
N LEU A 112 19.77 -14.00 20.09
CA LEU A 112 20.72 -14.76 19.28
C LEU A 112 21.08 -13.87 18.08
N VAL A 113 22.08 -13.01 18.27
CA VAL A 113 22.79 -12.36 17.17
C VAL A 113 23.57 -13.47 16.44
N PRO A 114 23.25 -13.81 15.17
CA PRO A 114 23.98 -14.82 14.44
C PRO A 114 25.27 -14.20 13.90
N SER A 115 26.28 -14.02 14.75
CA SER A 115 27.68 -13.93 14.34
C SER A 115 28.60 -13.86 15.56
N GLN A 116 28.94 -15.00 16.17
CA GLN A 116 30.21 -15.22 16.87
C GLN A 116 30.32 -16.70 17.26
N PRO A 117 31.29 -17.49 16.73
CA PRO A 117 31.55 -18.84 17.22
C PRO A 117 32.53 -18.78 18.39
N ALA A 118 32.11 -19.22 19.58
CA ALA A 118 33.00 -19.41 20.72
C ALA A 118 32.58 -20.67 21.53
N PRO A 119 33.54 -21.32 22.21
CA PRO A 119 33.74 -22.77 22.13
C PRO A 119 32.93 -23.58 23.14
N VAL A 120 32.73 -24.85 22.78
CA VAL A 120 32.13 -25.89 23.59
C VAL A 120 33.00 -26.16 24.82
N VAL A 121 32.45 -25.92 26.02
CA VAL A 121 32.96 -26.50 27.27
C VAL A 121 32.00 -27.61 27.68
N VAL A 122 32.54 -28.82 27.75
CA VAL A 122 31.84 -30.05 28.16
C VAL A 122 32.07 -30.26 29.67
N GLN A 123 31.09 -30.94 30.31
CA GLN A 123 31.19 -31.84 31.48
C GLN A 123 30.92 -31.27 32.90
N PRO A 124 30.50 -32.11 33.89
CA PRO A 124 29.73 -33.36 33.85
C PRO A 124 28.44 -33.37 34.71
N GLU A 125 27.68 -34.43 34.48
CA GLU A 125 26.51 -35.01 35.17
C GLU A 125 26.72 -35.32 36.67
N ALA A 126 25.67 -35.12 37.48
CA ALA A 126 25.54 -35.71 38.82
C ALA A 126 24.05 -36.01 39.17
N VAL A 127 23.69 -37.28 38.99
CA VAL A 127 22.82 -38.15 39.80
C VAL A 127 21.64 -37.59 40.62
N ALA A 128 20.43 -37.98 40.17
CA ALA A 128 19.35 -38.66 40.91
C ALA A 128 19.04 -38.28 42.37
N ALA A 129 17.78 -37.84 42.60
CA ALA A 129 17.03 -38.18 43.80
C ALA A 129 15.52 -38.26 43.47
N ALA A 130 14.85 -39.17 44.17
CA ALA A 130 13.59 -39.80 43.79
C ALA A 130 12.31 -39.04 44.16
N ALA A 131 11.23 -39.50 43.52
CA ALA A 131 9.83 -39.14 43.64
C ALA A 131 9.22 -39.08 45.06
N ALA A 132 8.19 -38.25 45.22
CA ALA A 132 6.96 -38.61 45.95
C ALA A 132 5.73 -37.81 45.42
N PRO A 133 4.51 -38.41 45.37
CA PRO A 133 3.35 -37.86 44.64
C PRO A 133 2.25 -37.28 45.56
N ALA A 134 1.49 -36.29 45.07
CA ALA A 134 0.14 -35.95 45.56
C ALA A 134 -0.58 -35.09 44.49
N ALA A 135 -1.46 -35.68 43.68
CA ALA A 135 -2.92 -35.81 43.84
C ALA A 135 -3.72 -34.53 43.45
N PRO A 136 -4.81 -34.66 42.66
CA PRO A 136 -5.37 -33.58 41.86
C PRO A 136 -6.51 -32.83 42.58
N ALA A 137 -6.59 -31.51 42.44
CA ALA A 137 -7.78 -30.73 42.80
C ALA A 137 -8.44 -30.15 41.54
N LYS A 138 -9.70 -30.53 41.35
CA LYS A 138 -10.60 -30.12 40.25
C LYS A 138 -11.09 -28.66 40.44
N PRO A 139 -11.52 -28.00 39.35
CA PRO A 139 -11.85 -26.57 39.32
C PRO A 139 -13.32 -26.31 39.63
N ASN A 140 -13.64 -25.27 40.40
CA ASN A 140 -15.00 -24.74 40.48
C ASN A 140 -15.08 -23.24 40.88
N ALA A 141 -15.35 -22.42 39.86
CA ALA A 141 -16.21 -21.22 39.83
C ALA A 141 -15.89 -19.97 40.69
N PRO A 142 -16.49 -18.78 40.38
CA PRO A 142 -16.61 -18.10 39.08
C PRO A 142 -16.08 -16.64 39.13
N ALA A 143 -15.97 -16.02 37.94
CA ALA A 143 -15.41 -14.69 37.69
C ALA A 143 -16.10 -13.53 38.45
N PRO A 144 -15.34 -12.55 38.99
CA PRO A 144 -15.89 -11.26 39.37
C PRO A 144 -15.90 -10.31 38.17
N VAL A 145 -17.11 -9.87 37.82
CA VAL A 145 -17.37 -8.80 36.85
C VAL A 145 -16.86 -7.49 37.45
N VAL A 146 -15.77 -6.93 36.90
CA VAL A 146 -15.25 -5.62 37.34
C VAL A 146 -16.03 -4.51 36.67
N ARG A 147 -16.56 -3.63 37.53
CA ARG A 147 -17.38 -2.46 37.25
C ARG A 147 -16.53 -1.40 36.53
N LEU A 148 -16.97 -0.92 35.36
CA LEU A 148 -16.32 0.16 34.61
C LEU A 148 -16.39 1.47 35.41
N ALA A 149 -15.24 1.96 35.88
CA ALA A 149 -15.07 3.34 36.33
C ALA A 149 -14.52 4.18 35.17
N LYS A 150 -15.19 5.30 34.87
CA LYS A 150 -14.75 6.31 33.90
C LYS A 150 -13.44 6.95 34.38
N VAL A 151 -12.46 7.04 33.48
CA VAL A 151 -11.27 7.88 33.65
C VAL A 151 -11.36 9.02 32.62
N ASP A 152 -11.32 10.24 33.11
CA ASP A 152 -11.27 11.47 32.32
C ASP A 152 -9.92 11.59 31.59
N LEU A 153 -9.97 11.85 30.27
CA LEU A 153 -8.80 12.05 29.41
C LEU A 153 -8.29 13.51 29.52
N PRO A 154 -7.00 13.75 29.80
CA PRO A 154 -6.39 15.06 29.54
C PRO A 154 -6.01 15.21 28.05
N LYS A 155 -6.17 16.43 27.54
CA LYS A 155 -5.88 16.85 26.15
C LYS A 155 -4.40 16.68 25.78
N PRO A 156 -4.05 16.29 24.54
CA PRO A 156 -2.67 16.17 24.10
C PRO A 156 -2.03 17.54 23.84
N GLN A 157 -0.91 17.83 24.51
CA GLN A 157 0.02 18.89 24.15
C GLN A 157 1.03 18.35 23.13
N ILE A 158 1.22 19.09 22.04
CA ILE A 158 2.19 18.80 20.98
C ILE A 158 3.55 19.35 21.43
N VAL A 159 4.53 18.47 21.64
CA VAL A 159 5.93 18.86 21.87
C VAL A 159 6.62 19.00 20.52
N GLN A 160 7.11 20.21 20.25
CA GLN A 160 7.76 20.63 19.02
C GLN A 160 9.26 20.34 19.12
N ALA A 161 9.78 19.40 18.33
CA ALA A 161 11.21 19.11 18.28
C ALA A 161 11.93 20.17 17.42
N VAL A 162 12.94 20.81 18.04
CA VAL A 162 13.91 21.69 17.41
C VAL A 162 14.95 20.83 16.68
N SER A 163 15.22 21.15 15.41
CA SER A 163 16.43 20.71 14.72
C SER A 163 16.89 21.82 13.79
N GLU A 164 17.81 22.60 14.32
CA GLU A 164 18.62 23.58 13.59
C GLU A 164 19.82 22.84 12.99
N HIS A 165 19.90 22.74 11.66
CA HIS A 165 21.16 22.93 10.93
C HIS A 165 20.86 23.25 9.45
N VAL A 166 21.31 24.44 9.09
CA VAL A 166 21.11 25.12 7.81
C VAL A 166 22.23 24.71 6.85
N VAL A 167 21.88 24.18 5.68
CA VAL A 167 22.72 24.29 4.48
C VAL A 167 21.93 25.06 3.43
N THR A 168 22.49 26.18 3.04
CA THR A 168 21.90 27.17 2.15
C THR A 168 21.94 26.66 0.71
N THR A 169 20.78 26.52 0.09
CA THR A 169 20.68 26.51 -1.38
C THR A 169 19.54 27.42 -1.82
N LYS A 170 19.78 28.08 -2.94
CA LYS A 170 19.07 29.27 -3.43
C LYS A 170 17.57 29.04 -3.61
N LYS A 171 16.81 30.06 -3.19
CA LYS A 171 15.35 30.20 -3.25
C LYS A 171 14.83 30.05 -4.69
N ALA A 172 14.22 28.91 -5.01
CA ALA A 172 13.31 28.76 -6.15
C ALA A 172 11.88 28.58 -5.62
N LYS A 173 10.98 29.43 -6.12
CA LYS A 173 9.56 29.49 -5.77
C LYS A 173 8.86 28.19 -6.24
N PRO A 174 8.24 27.38 -5.37
CA PRO A 174 7.48 26.22 -5.81
C PRO A 174 6.15 26.67 -6.40
N ALA A 175 5.93 26.34 -7.68
CA ALA A 175 4.62 26.43 -8.30
C ALA A 175 3.71 25.33 -7.70
N PRO A 176 2.48 25.65 -7.26
CA PRO A 176 1.56 24.64 -6.77
C PRO A 176 1.11 23.75 -7.93
N ILE A 177 1.42 22.47 -7.76
CA ILE A 177 1.04 21.33 -8.59
C ILE A 177 -0.50 21.27 -8.71
N ALA A 178 -0.94 20.91 -9.91
CA ALA A 178 -2.31 20.94 -10.41
C ALA A 178 -3.28 19.92 -9.75
N THR A 179 -3.39 19.91 -8.42
CA THR A 179 -4.35 19.05 -7.69
C THR A 179 -5.63 19.81 -7.29
N VAL A 180 -5.67 21.14 -7.44
CA VAL A 180 -6.85 21.95 -7.04
C VAL A 180 -7.88 22.11 -8.18
N ARG A 181 -7.53 21.81 -9.45
CA ARG A 181 -8.47 21.98 -10.58
C ARG A 181 -9.49 20.86 -10.74
N THR A 182 -9.33 19.70 -10.11
CA THR A 182 -10.30 18.60 -10.24
C THR A 182 -11.46 18.72 -9.25
N ALA A 183 -11.22 19.15 -8.01
CA ALA A 183 -12.30 19.37 -7.04
C ALA A 183 -13.22 20.56 -7.41
N ALA A 184 -12.64 21.66 -7.93
CA ALA A 184 -13.41 22.83 -8.34
C ALA A 184 -14.15 22.65 -9.69
N ALA A 185 -13.77 21.67 -10.52
CA ALA A 185 -14.46 21.35 -11.75
C ALA A 185 -15.67 20.43 -11.53
N VAL A 186 -15.62 19.55 -10.53
CA VAL A 186 -16.76 18.69 -10.16
C VAL A 186 -17.88 19.49 -9.50
N ALA A 187 -17.56 20.53 -8.72
CA ALA A 187 -18.54 21.39 -8.05
C ALA A 187 -19.40 22.27 -8.98
N LYS A 188 -19.07 22.35 -10.28
CA LYS A 188 -19.80 23.16 -11.28
C LYS A 188 -20.57 22.32 -12.31
N VAL A 189 -20.58 21.00 -12.18
CA VAL A 189 -21.38 20.15 -13.06
C VAL A 189 -22.84 20.27 -12.64
N ARG A 190 -23.65 20.89 -13.50
CA ARG A 190 -25.10 21.00 -13.26
C ARG A 190 -25.71 19.60 -13.31
N PRO A 191 -26.54 19.19 -12.34
CA PRO A 191 -27.13 17.85 -12.30
C PRO A 191 -27.94 17.55 -13.57
N GLU A 192 -28.58 18.55 -14.18
CA GLU A 192 -29.30 18.42 -15.45
C GLU A 192 -28.41 17.99 -16.62
N ALA A 193 -27.15 18.46 -16.68
CA ALA A 193 -26.23 18.06 -17.73
C ALA A 193 -25.83 16.59 -17.60
N VAL A 194 -25.68 16.10 -16.37
CA VAL A 194 -25.40 14.68 -16.09
C VAL A 194 -26.60 13.82 -16.50
N VAL A 195 -27.82 14.24 -16.21
CA VAL A 195 -29.05 13.53 -16.60
C VAL A 195 -29.22 13.47 -18.12
N MET A 196 -28.86 14.53 -18.84
CA MET A 196 -28.89 14.51 -20.32
C MET A 196 -27.84 13.56 -20.90
N LEU A 197 -26.63 13.51 -20.34
CA LEU A 197 -25.62 12.53 -20.75
C LEU A 197 -26.06 11.11 -20.43
N ASP A 198 -26.61 10.87 -19.25
CA ASP A 198 -27.07 9.55 -18.83
C ASP A 198 -28.17 9.03 -19.77
N ARG A 199 -29.12 9.88 -20.16
CA ARG A 199 -30.14 9.55 -21.18
C ARG A 199 -29.56 9.30 -22.57
N GLN A 200 -28.50 9.99 -22.96
CA GLN A 200 -27.82 9.73 -24.24
C GLN A 200 -27.06 8.40 -24.21
N LEU A 201 -26.42 8.07 -23.09
CA LEU A 201 -25.68 6.82 -22.90
C LEU A 201 -26.63 5.61 -22.81
N LEU A 202 -27.76 5.79 -22.12
CA LEU A 202 -28.81 4.78 -21.93
C LEU A 202 -29.86 4.76 -23.06
N SER A 203 -29.61 5.43 -24.19
CA SER A 203 -30.56 5.41 -25.30
C SER A 203 -30.71 3.99 -25.89
N ASP A 204 -31.92 3.63 -26.31
CA ASP A 204 -32.19 2.31 -26.90
C ASP A 204 -31.33 2.02 -28.14
N THR A 205 -30.91 3.07 -28.84
CA THR A 205 -30.03 2.97 -30.00
C THR A 205 -28.60 2.55 -29.60
N THR A 206 -28.03 3.20 -28.57
CA THR A 206 -26.66 2.88 -28.10
C THR A 206 -26.61 1.49 -27.46
N LEU A 207 -27.61 1.14 -26.66
CA LEU A 207 -27.75 -0.20 -26.10
C LEU A 207 -27.94 -1.26 -27.21
N GLY A 208 -28.74 -0.93 -28.24
CA GLY A 208 -28.95 -1.78 -29.40
C GLY A 208 -27.67 -2.05 -30.20
N ASP A 209 -26.83 -1.03 -30.40
CA ASP A 209 -25.56 -1.17 -31.12
C ASP A 209 -24.54 -1.99 -30.34
N ILE A 210 -24.47 -1.83 -29.02
CA ILE A 210 -23.62 -2.67 -28.15
C ILE A 210 -24.09 -4.13 -28.21
N LEU A 211 -25.40 -4.38 -28.14
CA LEU A 211 -25.94 -5.74 -28.17
C LEU A 211 -25.77 -6.41 -29.53
N LYS A 212 -25.87 -5.64 -30.63
CA LYS A 212 -25.54 -6.11 -31.99
C LYS A 212 -24.05 -6.43 -32.10
N GLY A 213 -23.17 -5.55 -31.64
CA GLY A 213 -21.73 -5.79 -31.59
C GLY A 213 -21.38 -7.07 -30.83
N ALA A 214 -21.93 -7.24 -29.62
CA ALA A 214 -21.75 -8.43 -28.80
C ALA A 214 -22.24 -9.72 -29.52
N LYS A 215 -23.38 -9.68 -30.21
CA LYS A 215 -23.88 -10.82 -31.00
C LYS A 215 -22.99 -11.14 -32.20
N THR A 216 -22.49 -10.12 -32.91
CA THR A 216 -21.57 -10.34 -34.04
C THR A 216 -20.25 -10.97 -33.56
N GLU A 217 -19.74 -10.54 -32.40
CA GLU A 217 -18.53 -11.10 -31.82
C GLU A 217 -18.75 -12.54 -31.31
N ALA A 218 -19.88 -12.82 -30.65
CA ALA A 218 -20.23 -14.17 -30.20
C ALA A 218 -20.37 -15.16 -31.38
N ARG A 219 -20.90 -14.71 -32.52
CA ARG A 219 -21.01 -15.55 -33.74
C ARG A 219 -19.66 -15.79 -34.41
N ARG A 220 -18.71 -14.86 -34.30
CA ARG A 220 -17.35 -15.01 -34.84
C ARG A 220 -16.49 -15.98 -34.01
N ARG A 221 -16.82 -16.16 -32.73
CA ARG A 221 -16.12 -17.05 -31.80
C ARG A 221 -16.66 -18.49 -31.78
N ARG A 222 -17.77 -18.78 -32.45
CA ARG A 222 -18.30 -20.13 -32.68
C ARG A 222 -17.93 -20.61 -34.08
#